data_AF-A0A3S5DP40-F1
#
_entry.id   AF-A0A3S5DP40-F1
#
_cell.length_a   1.000
_cell.length_b   1.000
_cell.length_c   1.000
_cell.angle_alpha   90.00
_cell.angle_beta   90.00
_cell.angle_gamma   90.00
#
_symmetry.space_group_name_H-M   'P 1'
#
loop_
_entity.id
_entity.type
_entity.pdbx_description
1 polymer ?
#
loop_
_entity_poly.entity_id
_entity_poly.type
_entity_poly.pdbx_seq_one_letter_code
_entity_poly.pdbx_strand_id
1 'polypeptide(L)'
;MTFEQLLEEYFFARLLRPETQSCYCTAVNQFTHWRNVLPAEVTPHMVLEWRHYLLNVRCIKPVSWNHYMRHMRALYNFAIEQGLLEQFINPFQKTSLRESRKKKKTLTHEQILASRKVLNQYIEREKMQRGYRSPLYPAWCWLTVVETFNYTAIRLNQLIHLRIKDVDLVHDTLFIQSESSKSHDEHIVPIASRLRP
;
A
#
# COMPACT_ATOMS: atom_id res chain seq x y z
N MET A 1 -18.30 -6.21 24.47
CA MET A 1 -17.20 -6.37 23.50
C MET A 1 -16.81 -5.00 22.96
N THR A 2 -15.53 -4.62 23.01
CA THR A 2 -15.00 -3.38 22.42
C THR A 2 -14.56 -3.59 20.97
N PHE A 3 -14.16 -2.52 20.28
CA PHE A 3 -13.60 -2.61 18.92
C PHE A 3 -12.25 -3.33 18.89
N GLU A 4 -11.43 -3.15 19.91
CA GLU A 4 -10.12 -3.80 20.07
C GLU A 4 -10.30 -5.31 20.23
N GLN A 5 -11.20 -5.72 21.13
CA GLN A 5 -11.54 -7.14 21.32
C GLN A 5 -12.07 -7.76 20.03
N LEU A 6 -12.90 -7.04 19.27
CA LEU A 6 -13.41 -7.54 18.00
C LEU A 6 -12.31 -7.68 16.93
N LEU A 7 -11.32 -6.77 16.91
CA LEU A 7 -10.16 -6.90 16.03
C LEU A 7 -9.28 -8.08 16.42
N GLU A 8 -9.06 -8.30 17.73
CA GLU A 8 -8.31 -9.44 18.24
C GLU A 8 -8.96 -10.76 17.82
N GLU A 9 -10.27 -10.92 18.04
CA GLU A 9 -11.03 -12.10 17.59
C GLU A 9 -10.95 -12.29 16.07
N TYR A 10 -11.07 -11.21 15.30
CA TYR A 10 -10.99 -11.25 13.85
C TYR A 10 -9.61 -11.69 13.34
N PHE A 11 -8.53 -11.17 13.94
CA PHE A 11 -7.15 -11.52 13.57
C PHE A 11 -6.73 -12.89 14.09
N PHE A 12 -7.30 -13.33 15.21
CA PHE A 12 -7.14 -14.69 15.70
C PHE A 12 -7.81 -15.69 14.75
N ALA A 13 -9.04 -15.41 14.32
CA ALA A 13 -9.77 -16.26 13.39
C ALA A 13 -9.20 -16.23 11.96
N ARG A 14 -8.56 -15.13 11.54
CA ARG A 14 -8.00 -14.96 10.20
C ARG A 14 -6.51 -14.64 10.26
N LEU A 15 -5.69 -15.55 9.75
CA LEU A 15 -4.24 -15.35 9.61
C LEU A 15 -3.92 -14.32 8.51
N LEU A 16 -4.04 -13.03 8.85
CA LEU A 16 -3.78 -11.90 7.95
C LEU A 16 -2.35 -11.39 8.09
N ARG A 17 -1.75 -10.93 6.98
CA ARG A 17 -0.46 -10.23 7.01
C ARG A 17 -0.53 -8.96 7.88
N PRO A 18 0.56 -8.58 8.57
CA PRO A 18 0.59 -7.38 9.42
C PRO A 18 0.10 -6.09 8.73
N GLU A 19 0.45 -5.87 7.46
CA GLU A 19 0.00 -4.69 6.73
C GLU A 19 -1.52 -4.70 6.49
N THR A 20 -2.10 -5.89 6.33
CA THR A 20 -3.55 -6.04 6.18
C THR A 20 -4.26 -5.78 7.50
N GLN A 21 -3.72 -6.29 8.62
CA GLN A 21 -4.22 -5.98 9.97
C GLN A 21 -4.18 -4.47 10.21
N SER A 22 -3.09 -3.80 9.84
CA SER A 22 -2.97 -2.34 9.96
C SER A 22 -4.07 -1.57 9.21
N CYS A 23 -4.55 -2.08 8.05
CA CYS A 23 -5.68 -1.46 7.35
C CYS A 23 -6.99 -1.55 8.14
N TYR A 24 -7.25 -2.68 8.81
CA TYR A 24 -8.41 -2.84 9.70
C TYR A 24 -8.32 -1.91 10.92
N CYS A 25 -7.17 -1.89 11.60
CA CYS A 25 -6.93 -0.98 12.71
C CYS A 25 -7.12 0.48 12.28
N THR A 26 -6.63 0.86 11.10
CA THR A 26 -6.83 2.22 10.56
C THR A 26 -8.31 2.55 10.38
N ALA A 27 -9.10 1.64 9.81
CA ALA A 27 -10.52 1.87 9.59
C ALA A 27 -11.30 1.99 10.91
N VAL A 28 -11.01 1.12 11.88
CA VAL A 28 -11.60 1.16 13.22
C VAL A 28 -11.21 2.44 13.95
N ASN A 29 -9.92 2.78 13.99
CA ASN A 29 -9.43 4.00 14.64
C ASN A 29 -10.05 5.27 14.05
N GLN A 30 -10.25 5.33 12.73
CA GLN A 30 -10.92 6.46 12.09
C GLN A 30 -12.39 6.59 12.50
N PHE A 31 -13.07 5.47 12.78
CA PHE A 31 -14.45 5.48 13.26
C PHE A 31 -14.52 5.84 14.75
N THR A 32 -13.74 5.18 15.59
CA THR A 32 -13.75 5.37 17.05
C THR A 32 -13.26 6.76 17.45
N HIS A 33 -12.34 7.35 16.67
CA HIS A 33 -11.92 8.74 16.85
C HIS A 33 -13.03 9.74 16.53
N TRP A 34 -13.92 9.42 15.58
CA TRP A 34 -15.08 10.26 15.27
C TRP A 34 -16.16 10.12 16.35
N ARG A 35 -16.41 8.91 16.85
CA ARG A 35 -17.42 8.64 17.86
C ARG A 35 -17.04 7.47 18.74
N ASN A 36 -17.08 7.68 20.06
CA ASN A 36 -16.81 6.65 21.06
C ASN A 36 -18.09 5.87 21.38
N VAL A 37 -18.34 4.78 20.65
CA VAL A 37 -19.46 3.85 20.85
C VAL A 37 -18.97 2.42 20.79
N LEU A 38 -19.71 1.50 21.41
CA LEU A 38 -19.42 0.07 21.29
C LEU A 38 -19.83 -0.45 19.89
N PRO A 39 -19.17 -1.52 19.39
CA PRO A 39 -19.55 -2.14 18.13
C PRO A 39 -21.04 -2.51 18.02
N ALA A 40 -21.66 -2.95 19.13
CA ALA A 40 -23.08 -3.32 19.17
C ALA A 40 -24.04 -2.13 18.99
N GLU A 41 -23.59 -0.91 19.27
CA GLU A 41 -24.41 0.32 19.24
C GLU A 41 -24.38 1.02 17.87
N VAL A 42 -23.52 0.56 16.95
CA VAL A 42 -23.34 1.21 15.64
C VAL A 42 -24.56 0.98 14.76
N THR A 43 -25.25 2.06 14.43
CA THR A 43 -26.43 2.02 13.55
C THR A 43 -26.09 2.39 12.10
N PRO A 44 -26.90 1.96 11.11
CA PRO A 44 -26.74 2.43 9.72
C PRO A 44 -26.77 3.95 9.59
N HIS A 45 -27.57 4.65 10.41
CA HIS A 45 -27.64 6.10 10.41
C HIS A 45 -26.30 6.73 10.82
N MET A 46 -25.67 6.23 11.89
CA MET A 46 -24.34 6.68 12.32
C MET A 46 -23.29 6.50 11.22
N VAL A 47 -23.37 5.42 10.44
CA VAL A 47 -22.45 5.22 9.30
C VAL A 47 -22.64 6.29 8.22
N LEU A 48 -23.88 6.75 7.99
CA LEU A 48 -24.17 7.84 7.05
C LEU A 48 -23.72 9.20 7.58
N GLU A 49 -23.88 9.46 8.89
CA GLU A 49 -23.33 10.65 9.56
C GLU A 49 -21.81 10.67 9.44
N TRP A 50 -21.15 9.54 9.71
CA TRP A 50 -19.70 9.43 9.57
C TRP A 50 -19.25 9.68 8.13
N ARG A 51 -19.98 9.15 7.14
CA ARG A 51 -19.73 9.43 5.72
C ARG A 51 -19.82 10.92 5.42
N HIS A 52 -20.88 11.58 5.89
CA HIS A 52 -21.09 13.01 5.69
C HIS A 52 -19.93 13.81 6.32
N TYR A 53 -19.57 13.50 7.56
CA TYR A 53 -18.45 14.13 8.26
C TYR A 53 -17.14 13.96 7.48
N LEU A 54 -16.81 12.74 7.06
CA LEU A 54 -15.55 12.48 6.37
C LEU A 54 -15.44 13.19 5.01
N LEU A 55 -16.51 13.22 4.23
CA LEU A 55 -16.50 13.79 2.89
C LEU A 55 -16.66 15.32 2.89
N ASN A 56 -17.50 15.87 3.76
CA ASN A 56 -17.87 17.29 3.71
C ASN A 56 -17.13 18.15 4.73
N VAL A 57 -16.72 17.57 5.87
CA VAL A 57 -16.00 18.30 6.93
C VAL A 57 -14.50 18.02 6.82
N ARG A 58 -14.11 16.73 6.78
CA ARG A 58 -12.70 16.34 6.65
C ARG A 58 -12.18 16.37 5.21
N CYS A 59 -13.07 16.55 4.22
CA CYS A 59 -12.73 16.62 2.80
C CYS A 59 -11.89 15.45 2.29
N ILE A 60 -12.08 14.24 2.84
CA ILE A 60 -11.34 13.06 2.37
C ILE A 60 -11.89 12.59 1.02
N LYS A 61 -11.05 11.87 0.28
CA LYS A 61 -11.45 11.33 -1.03
C LYS A 61 -12.42 10.15 -0.88
N PRO A 62 -13.38 9.97 -1.79
CA PRO A 62 -14.28 8.80 -1.80
C PRO A 62 -13.58 7.44 -1.77
N VAL A 63 -12.37 7.34 -2.35
CA VAL A 63 -11.57 6.11 -2.30
C VAL A 63 -11.12 5.76 -0.87
N SER A 64 -10.83 6.76 -0.03
CA SER A 64 -10.48 6.55 1.38
C SER A 64 -11.69 6.07 2.18
N TRP A 65 -12.86 6.65 1.91
CA TRP A 65 -14.13 6.15 2.46
C TRP A 65 -14.36 4.69 2.08
N ASN A 66 -14.25 4.35 0.79
CA ASN A 66 -14.43 2.97 0.31
C ASN A 66 -13.43 1.98 0.94
N HIS A 67 -12.20 2.44 1.19
CA HIS A 67 -11.21 1.67 1.92
C HIS A 67 -11.70 1.35 3.34
N TYR A 68 -12.11 2.36 4.12
CA TYR A 68 -12.63 2.14 5.48
C TYR A 68 -13.87 1.23 5.49
N MET A 69 -14.82 1.47 4.58
CA MET A 69 -16.04 0.66 4.45
C MET A 69 -15.76 -0.79 4.13
N ARG A 70 -14.76 -1.08 3.29
CA ARG A 70 -14.39 -2.46 2.98
C ARG A 70 -13.98 -3.23 4.23
N HIS A 71 -13.14 -2.61 5.06
CA HIS A 71 -12.62 -3.23 6.28
C HIS A 71 -13.68 -3.31 7.37
N MET A 72 -14.43 -2.23 7.63
CA MET A 72 -15.53 -2.23 8.61
C MET A 72 -16.61 -3.23 8.25
N ARG A 73 -17.00 -3.32 6.97
CA ARG A 73 -18.00 -4.29 6.51
C ARG A 73 -17.51 -5.73 6.71
N ALA A 74 -16.27 -6.04 6.33
CA ALA A 74 -15.73 -7.39 6.52
C ALA A 74 -15.64 -7.78 8.00
N LEU A 75 -15.26 -6.83 8.87
CA LEU A 75 -15.20 -7.03 10.32
C LEU A 75 -16.59 -7.31 10.91
N TYR A 76 -17.61 -6.51 10.54
CA TYR A 76 -18.97 -6.69 11.03
C TYR A 76 -19.64 -7.94 10.47
N ASN A 77 -19.38 -8.31 9.21
CA ASN A 77 -19.89 -9.58 8.68
C ASN A 77 -19.38 -10.76 9.51
N PHE A 78 -18.08 -10.79 9.80
CA PHE A 78 -17.52 -11.82 10.69
C PHE A 78 -18.17 -11.80 12.08
N ALA A 79 -18.29 -10.62 12.69
CA ALA A 79 -18.83 -10.49 14.03
C ALA A 79 -20.28 -11.01 14.14
N ILE A 80 -21.10 -10.72 13.12
CA ILE A 80 -22.49 -11.17 13.03
C ILE A 80 -22.55 -12.67 12.75
N GLU A 81 -21.73 -13.18 11.82
CA GLU A 81 -21.65 -14.61 11.48
C GLU A 81 -21.23 -15.48 12.68
N GLN A 82 -20.35 -14.97 13.55
CA GLN A 82 -19.91 -15.66 14.77
C GLN A 82 -20.80 -15.41 15.99
N GLY A 83 -21.89 -14.63 15.86
CA GLY A 83 -22.77 -14.27 16.98
C GLY A 83 -22.11 -13.39 18.05
N LEU A 84 -21.02 -12.70 17.72
CA LEU A 84 -20.33 -11.76 18.61
C LEU A 84 -21.07 -10.43 18.76
N LEU A 85 -21.94 -10.10 17.80
CA LEU A 85 -22.85 -8.95 17.85
C LEU A 85 -24.29 -9.43 17.80
N GLU A 86 -25.14 -8.81 18.60
CA GLU A 86 -26.60 -9.05 18.61
C GLU A 86 -27.29 -8.55 17.33
N GLN A 87 -26.63 -7.67 16.58
CA GLN A 87 -27.15 -7.10 15.36
C GLN A 87 -27.19 -8.16 14.24
N PHE A 88 -28.32 -8.31 13.55
CA PHE A 88 -28.43 -9.22 12.39
C PHE A 88 -28.08 -8.55 11.05
N ILE A 89 -28.00 -7.21 11.03
CA ILE A 89 -27.78 -6.43 9.81
C ILE A 89 -26.49 -5.64 9.96
N ASN A 90 -25.58 -5.80 9.01
CA ASN A 90 -24.34 -5.03 8.97
C ASN A 90 -24.62 -3.54 8.67
N PRO A 91 -24.26 -2.59 9.55
CA PRO A 91 -24.53 -1.17 9.34
C PRO A 91 -23.70 -0.54 8.20
N PHE A 92 -22.63 -1.22 7.76
CA PHE A 92 -21.76 -0.80 6.65
C PHE A 92 -22.16 -1.41 5.29
N GLN A 93 -23.30 -2.12 5.23
CA GLN A 93 -23.81 -2.71 3.99
C GLN A 93 -24.19 -1.63 2.97
N LYS A 94 -23.82 -1.80 1.69
CA LYS A 94 -24.21 -0.92 0.56
C LYS A 94 -23.84 0.58 0.72
N THR A 95 -22.81 0.91 1.49
CA THR A 95 -22.37 2.30 1.72
C THR A 95 -21.24 2.78 0.79
N SER A 96 -20.75 1.92 -0.10
CA SER A 96 -19.67 2.24 -1.04
C SER A 96 -20.07 3.31 -2.05
N LEU A 97 -19.11 4.18 -2.39
CA LEU A 97 -19.29 5.29 -3.32
C LEU A 97 -18.67 4.96 -4.67
N ARG A 98 -19.20 5.58 -5.72
CA ARG A 98 -18.61 5.49 -7.06
C ARG A 98 -17.29 6.25 -7.09
N GLU A 99 -16.23 5.55 -7.46
CA GLU A 99 -14.91 6.16 -7.63
C GLU A 99 -14.78 6.83 -9.00
N SER A 100 -14.14 8.00 -9.04
CA SER A 100 -13.74 8.60 -10.31
C SER A 100 -12.57 7.80 -10.91
N ARG A 101 -12.71 7.38 -12.16
CA ARG A 101 -11.64 6.69 -12.90
C ARG A 101 -10.57 7.73 -13.26
N LYS A 102 -9.56 7.89 -12.41
CA LYS A 102 -8.38 8.71 -12.73
C LYS A 102 -7.44 7.91 -13.62
N LYS A 103 -6.85 8.57 -14.62
CA LYS A 103 -5.74 7.99 -15.38
C LYS A 103 -4.61 7.64 -14.41
N LYS A 104 -4.00 6.47 -14.60
CA LYS A 104 -2.80 6.10 -13.84
C LYS A 104 -1.72 7.14 -14.13
N LYS A 105 -0.98 7.54 -13.08
CA LYS A 105 0.20 8.39 -13.27
C LYS A 105 1.28 7.54 -13.93
N THR A 106 1.66 7.90 -15.14
CA THR A 106 2.71 7.24 -15.93
C THR A 106 3.71 8.29 -16.38
N LEU A 107 5.00 7.92 -16.43
CA LEU A 107 6.03 8.77 -17.02
C LEU A 107 6.05 8.56 -18.53
N THR A 108 6.22 9.64 -19.29
CA THR A 108 6.50 9.55 -20.73
C THR A 108 7.94 9.09 -20.96
N HIS A 109 8.24 8.58 -22.15
CA HIS A 109 9.61 8.22 -22.52
C HIS A 109 10.58 9.40 -22.35
N GLU A 110 10.16 10.61 -22.76
CA GLU A 110 10.95 11.84 -22.59
C GLU A 110 11.22 12.16 -21.12
N GLN A 111 10.24 11.97 -20.23
CA GLN A 111 10.42 12.18 -18.79
C GLN A 111 11.42 11.17 -18.18
N ILE A 112 11.42 9.93 -18.66
CA ILE A 112 12.40 8.90 -18.25
C ILE A 112 13.80 9.28 -18.73
N LEU A 113 13.95 9.76 -19.97
CA LEU A 113 15.24 10.23 -20.48
C LEU A 113 15.74 11.46 -19.70
N ALA A 114 14.84 12.39 -19.37
CA ALA A 114 15.17 13.57 -18.59
C ALA A 114 15.62 13.21 -17.17
N SER A 115 14.93 12.28 -16.49
CA SER A 115 15.32 11.84 -15.14
C SER A 115 16.71 11.18 -15.15
N ARG A 116 17.00 10.33 -16.13
CA ARG A 116 18.33 9.73 -16.34
C ARG A 116 19.40 10.80 -16.54
N LYS A 117 19.13 11.84 -17.34
CA LYS A 117 20.08 12.94 -17.59
C LYS A 117 20.40 13.70 -16.30
N VAL A 118 19.38 14.02 -15.49
CA VAL A 118 19.55 14.72 -14.20
C VAL A 118 20.39 13.90 -13.23
N LEU A 119 20.11 12.60 -13.10
CA LEU A 119 20.88 11.73 -12.21
C LEU A 119 22.34 11.61 -12.66
N ASN A 120 22.61 11.46 -13.94
CA ASN A 120 23.99 11.46 -14.47
C ASN A 120 24.73 12.77 -14.18
N GLN A 121 24.06 13.93 -14.30
CA GLN A 121 24.67 15.21 -13.94
C GLN A 121 25.04 15.29 -12.45
N TYR A 122 24.22 14.73 -11.56
CA TYR A 122 24.55 14.65 -10.14
C TYR A 122 25.70 13.70 -9.87
N ILE A 123 25.74 12.53 -10.52
CA ILE A 123 26.85 11.57 -10.41
C ILE A 123 28.17 12.24 -10.77
N GLU A 124 28.23 12.96 -11.88
CA GLU A 124 29.46 13.62 -12.32
C GLU A 124 29.90 14.75 -11.35
N ARG A 125 28.95 15.52 -10.82
CA ARG A 125 29.26 16.55 -9.80
C ARG A 125 29.78 15.95 -8.50
N GLU A 126 29.17 14.85 -8.04
CA GLU A 126 29.61 14.10 -6.85
C GLU A 126 31.03 13.55 -6.99
N LYS A 127 31.43 13.14 -8.20
CA LYS A 127 32.81 12.68 -8.50
C LYS A 127 33.81 13.84 -8.58
N MET A 128 33.43 14.94 -9.23
CA MET A 128 34.35 16.05 -9.52
C MET A 128 34.60 16.96 -8.31
N GLN A 129 33.62 17.10 -7.40
CA GLN A 129 33.68 18.05 -6.30
C GLN A 129 33.80 17.32 -4.96
N ARG A 130 35.01 17.35 -4.38
CA ARG A 130 35.26 16.74 -3.07
C ARG A 130 34.36 17.38 -2.00
N GLY A 131 33.57 16.56 -1.33
CA GLY A 131 32.65 16.99 -0.27
C GLY A 131 31.27 17.46 -0.76
N TYR A 132 31.04 17.55 -2.09
CA TYR A 132 29.71 17.82 -2.62
C TYR A 132 28.78 16.61 -2.42
N ARG A 133 27.55 16.88 -1.98
CA ARG A 133 26.46 15.89 -1.91
C ARG A 133 25.27 16.44 -2.68
N SER A 134 24.81 15.72 -3.69
CA SER A 134 23.61 16.13 -4.41
C SER A 134 22.35 15.95 -3.54
N PRO A 135 21.21 16.55 -3.91
CA PRO A 135 19.93 16.29 -3.24
C PRO A 135 19.50 14.81 -3.27
N LEU A 136 20.09 14.02 -4.17
CA LEU A 136 19.85 12.59 -4.34
C LEU A 136 21.12 11.78 -4.03
N TYR A 137 21.96 12.23 -3.08
CA TYR A 137 23.19 11.52 -2.77
C TYR A 137 22.94 10.13 -2.16
N PRO A 138 23.63 9.05 -2.60
CA PRO A 138 24.49 9.02 -3.78
C PRO A 138 23.65 8.86 -5.06
N ALA A 139 23.87 9.72 -6.06
CA ALA A 139 23.01 9.78 -7.24
C ALA A 139 23.05 8.51 -8.09
N TRP A 140 24.18 7.79 -8.06
CA TRP A 140 24.34 6.52 -8.80
C TRP A 140 23.36 5.45 -8.29
N CYS A 141 23.08 5.41 -6.99
CA CYS A 141 22.17 4.43 -6.40
C CYS A 141 20.74 4.65 -6.92
N TRP A 142 20.28 5.89 -6.95
CA TRP A 142 18.96 6.22 -7.46
C TRP A 142 18.84 5.99 -8.97
N LEU A 143 19.91 6.19 -9.73
CA LEU A 143 19.95 5.81 -11.14
C LEU A 143 19.74 4.30 -11.31
N THR A 144 20.46 3.48 -10.54
CA THR A 144 20.28 2.02 -10.55
C THR A 144 18.84 1.62 -10.20
N VAL A 145 18.23 2.26 -9.18
CA VAL A 145 16.84 2.01 -8.79
C VAL A 145 15.85 2.34 -9.92
N VAL A 146 16.00 3.52 -10.54
CA VAL A 146 15.12 3.94 -11.65
C VAL A 146 15.27 3.01 -12.86
N GLU A 147 16.49 2.67 -13.26
CA GLU A 147 16.72 1.76 -14.38
C GLU A 147 16.19 0.35 -14.08
N THR A 148 16.35 -0.14 -12.84
CA THR A 148 15.80 -1.44 -12.44
C THR A 148 14.29 -1.46 -12.63
N PHE A 149 13.56 -0.43 -12.17
CA PHE A 149 12.11 -0.35 -12.42
C PHE A 149 11.77 -0.26 -13.90
N ASN A 150 12.53 0.53 -14.66
CA ASN A 150 12.28 0.75 -16.08
C ASN A 150 12.45 -0.54 -16.92
N TYR A 151 13.43 -1.39 -16.57
CA TYR A 151 13.76 -2.59 -17.35
C TYR A 151 13.12 -3.88 -16.83
N THR A 152 12.81 -3.96 -15.54
CA THR A 152 12.28 -5.21 -14.93
C THR A 152 10.80 -5.13 -14.58
N ALA A 153 10.24 -3.91 -14.49
CA ALA A 153 8.85 -3.64 -14.10
C ALA A 153 8.44 -4.28 -12.74
N ILE A 154 9.41 -4.63 -11.88
CA ILE A 154 9.13 -5.14 -10.54
C ILE A 154 8.46 -4.07 -9.67
N ARG A 155 7.74 -4.51 -8.65
CA ARG A 155 7.10 -3.63 -7.66
C ARG A 155 8.15 -3.09 -6.69
N LEU A 156 7.91 -1.90 -6.15
CA LEU A 156 8.78 -1.30 -5.11
C LEU A 156 9.05 -2.27 -3.96
N ASN A 157 8.01 -2.93 -3.43
CA ASN A 157 8.18 -3.89 -2.34
C ASN A 157 9.06 -5.10 -2.72
N GLN A 158 9.13 -5.48 -3.99
CA GLN A 158 10.01 -6.56 -4.43
C GLN A 158 11.46 -6.07 -4.49
N LEU A 159 11.70 -4.85 -4.98
CA LEU A 159 13.03 -4.25 -5.00
C LEU A 159 13.62 -4.08 -3.59
N ILE A 160 12.84 -3.55 -2.63
CA ILE A 160 13.34 -3.28 -1.27
C ILE A 160 13.66 -4.55 -0.45
N HIS A 161 13.08 -5.70 -0.83
CA HIS A 161 13.33 -6.98 -0.17
C HIS A 161 14.32 -7.87 -0.92
N LEU A 162 14.85 -7.40 -2.05
CA LEU A 162 15.85 -8.11 -2.84
C LEU A 162 17.16 -8.23 -2.04
N ARG A 163 17.73 -9.43 -1.96
CA ARG A 163 19.03 -9.67 -1.33
C ARG A 163 20.06 -10.08 -2.37
N ILE A 164 21.34 -10.04 -2.01
CA ILE A 164 22.45 -10.38 -2.90
C ILE A 164 22.28 -11.78 -3.51
N LYS A 165 21.86 -12.77 -2.71
CA LYS A 165 21.65 -14.16 -3.17
C LYS A 165 20.49 -14.32 -4.16
N ASP A 166 19.62 -13.32 -4.27
CA ASP A 166 18.48 -13.32 -5.17
C ASP A 166 18.87 -12.74 -6.56
N VAL A 167 20.13 -12.32 -6.74
CA VAL A 167 20.67 -11.78 -7.99
C VAL A 167 21.68 -12.76 -8.58
N ASP A 168 21.35 -13.35 -9.73
CA ASP A 168 22.24 -14.22 -10.48
C ASP A 168 22.74 -13.49 -11.74
N LEU A 169 23.96 -12.97 -11.65
CA LEU A 169 24.62 -12.29 -12.77
C LEU A 169 25.22 -13.27 -13.80
N VAL A 170 25.33 -14.56 -13.50
CA VAL A 170 25.79 -15.59 -14.45
C VAL A 170 24.67 -15.87 -15.45
N HIS A 171 23.45 -16.04 -14.95
CA HIS A 171 22.27 -16.34 -15.76
C HIS A 171 21.40 -15.12 -16.10
N ASP A 172 21.80 -13.93 -15.66
CA ASP A 172 21.03 -12.69 -15.85
C ASP A 172 19.62 -12.77 -15.30
N THR A 173 19.47 -13.17 -14.03
CA THR A 173 18.16 -13.31 -13.41
C THR A 173 18.08 -12.69 -12.02
N LEU A 174 16.89 -12.16 -11.73
CA LEU A 174 16.45 -11.74 -10.40
C LEU A 174 15.39 -12.72 -9.91
N PHE A 175 15.64 -13.33 -8.77
CA PHE A 175 14.67 -14.19 -8.10
C PHE A 175 13.79 -13.36 -7.16
N ILE A 176 12.50 -13.27 -7.47
CA ILE A 176 11.56 -12.52 -6.65
C ILE A 176 10.83 -13.49 -5.71
N GLN A 177 11.13 -13.36 -4.41
CA GLN A 177 10.54 -14.21 -3.39
C GLN A 177 9.05 -13.92 -3.14
N SER A 178 8.33 -14.98 -2.79
CA SER A 178 6.91 -14.98 -2.43
C SER A 178 6.58 -14.06 -1.25
N GLU A 179 7.47 -13.97 -0.26
CA GLU A 179 7.34 -13.12 0.92
C GLU A 179 7.18 -11.63 0.54
N SER A 180 7.97 -11.18 -0.43
CA SER A 180 7.94 -9.82 -0.99
C SER A 180 6.82 -9.58 -2.01
N SER A 181 6.20 -10.65 -2.48
CA SER A 181 5.17 -10.62 -3.52
C SER A 181 3.77 -10.47 -2.92
N LYS A 182 3.00 -9.52 -3.45
CA LYS A 182 1.60 -9.32 -3.04
C LYS A 182 0.71 -10.54 -3.33
N SER A 183 1.07 -11.35 -4.33
CA SER A 183 0.32 -12.55 -4.70
C SER A 183 0.86 -13.84 -4.09
N HIS A 184 1.91 -13.78 -3.26
CA HIS A 184 2.66 -14.95 -2.77
C HIS A 184 3.31 -15.81 -3.87
N ASP A 185 3.37 -15.32 -5.11
CA ASP A 185 4.03 -16.04 -6.20
C ASP A 185 5.52 -15.72 -6.27
N GLU A 186 6.32 -16.76 -6.40
CA GLU A 186 7.72 -16.67 -6.80
C GLU A 186 7.82 -16.58 -8.30
N HIS A 187 8.72 -15.73 -8.79
CA HIS A 187 8.99 -15.64 -10.22
C HIS A 187 10.40 -15.12 -10.47
N ILE A 188 10.90 -15.49 -11.63
CA ILE A 188 12.21 -15.08 -12.12
C ILE A 188 12.00 -13.95 -13.11
N VAL A 189 12.77 -12.87 -12.95
CA VAL A 189 12.76 -11.72 -13.87
C VAL A 189 14.14 -11.60 -14.52
N PRO A 190 14.22 -11.51 -15.86
CA PRO A 190 15.51 -11.36 -16.53
C PRO A 190 16.14 -9.99 -16.24
N ILE A 191 17.46 -9.97 -16.09
CA ILE A 191 18.27 -8.76 -15.99
C ILE A 191 18.60 -8.31 -17.41
N ALA A 192 18.10 -7.13 -17.79
CA ALA A 192 18.45 -6.53 -19.07
C ALA A 192 19.97 -6.26 -19.13
N SER A 193 20.59 -6.44 -20.28
CA SER A 193 22.03 -6.18 -20.48
C SER A 193 22.47 -4.77 -20.04
N ARG A 194 21.57 -3.79 -20.15
CA ARG A 194 21.78 -2.39 -19.71
C ARG A 194 21.85 -2.20 -18.19
N LEU A 195 21.46 -3.20 -17.41
CA LEU A 195 21.57 -3.20 -15.95
C LEU A 195 22.83 -3.91 -15.44
N ARG A 196 23.64 -4.50 -16.33
CA ARG A 196 24.88 -5.17 -15.92
C ARG A 196 25.91 -4.11 -15.48
N PRO A 197 26.66 -4.39 -14.40
CA PRO A 197 27.73 -3.51 -13.91
C PRO A 197 28.93 -3.48 -14.84
#